data_AF-A0A929M8M5-F1
#
_entry.id   AF-A0A929M8M5-F1
#
_cell.length_a   1.000
_cell.length_b   1.000
_cell.length_c   1.000
_cell.angle_alpha   90.00
_cell.angle_beta   90.00
_cell.angle_gamma   90.00
#
_symmetry.space_group_name_H-M   'P 1'
#
loop_
_entity.id
_entity.type
_entity.pdbx_description
1 polymer ?
#
loop_
_entity_poly.entity_id
_entity_poly.type
_entity_poly.pdbx_seq_one_letter_code
_entity_poly.pdbx_strand_id
1 'polypeptide(L)'
;FTPGINDLLYGNSEHNLISVEEKMAKGKVAIEALKNYKEAKKANDESLMKSSLSNLESNLNFLGYGYLKDAKDAVPPVALTFYSFHIMVALGTYFIALFIITLYLNLSRKYKFENIRAFLWICLFTIPLGYIAAEAGWIVAEVGRQPWAIQDLMTVGVGATNLSDSNVKISFILFAVLFTVLLIAEIKIMLKQIKIGFNDHA
;
A
#
# COMPACT_ATOMS: atom_id res chain seq x y z
N PHE A 1 -8.19 14.90 -19.53
CA PHE A 1 -9.19 14.84 -18.45
C PHE A 1 -8.67 13.91 -17.37
N THR A 2 -8.54 14.38 -16.13
CA THR A 2 -8.21 13.53 -14.97
C THR A 2 -9.51 13.30 -14.21
N PRO A 3 -10.08 12.08 -14.22
CA PRO A 3 -11.35 11.81 -13.56
C PRO A 3 -11.28 12.11 -12.06
N GLY A 4 -12.24 12.87 -11.54
CA GLY A 4 -12.40 13.05 -10.10
C GLY A 4 -13.05 11.82 -9.46
N ILE A 5 -13.08 11.78 -8.13
CA ILE A 5 -13.75 10.71 -7.37
C ILE A 5 -15.22 10.57 -7.77
N ASN A 6 -15.90 11.71 -7.99
CA ASN A 6 -17.31 11.71 -8.39
C ASN A 6 -17.51 11.16 -9.80
N ASP A 7 -16.61 11.45 -10.74
CA ASP A 7 -16.66 10.89 -12.10
C ASP A 7 -16.45 9.37 -12.09
N LEU A 8 -15.60 8.89 -11.19
CA LEU A 8 -15.33 7.46 -11.04
C LEU A 8 -16.49 6.74 -10.33
N LEU A 9 -17.12 7.36 -9.35
CA LEU A 9 -18.25 6.81 -8.59
C LEU A 9 -19.54 6.76 -9.41
N TYR A 10 -19.96 7.91 -9.94
CA TYR A 10 -21.25 8.07 -10.60
C TYR A 10 -21.18 7.85 -12.12
N GLY A 11 -19.98 7.74 -12.68
CA GLY A 11 -19.75 7.65 -14.11
C GLY A 11 -19.77 9.01 -14.78
N ASN A 12 -19.24 9.06 -16.01
CA ASN A 12 -19.23 10.24 -16.84
C ASN A 12 -19.40 9.81 -18.29
N SER A 13 -20.56 10.12 -18.87
CA SER A 13 -20.94 9.73 -20.22
C SER A 13 -20.13 10.44 -21.31
N GLU A 14 -19.55 11.61 -21.03
CA GLU A 14 -18.70 12.33 -21.99
C GLU A 14 -17.32 11.68 -22.17
N HIS A 15 -16.90 10.88 -21.19
CA HIS A 15 -15.61 10.21 -21.17
C HIS A 15 -15.70 8.68 -21.13
N ASN A 16 -16.87 8.10 -21.46
CA ASN A 16 -17.14 6.65 -21.43
C ASN A 16 -16.80 5.98 -20.08
N LEU A 17 -16.99 6.69 -18.97
CA LEU A 17 -16.76 6.17 -17.63
C LEU A 17 -18.04 5.52 -17.10
N ILE A 18 -17.97 4.21 -16.90
CA ILE A 18 -19.02 3.39 -16.28
C ILE A 18 -19.03 3.66 -14.78
N SER A 19 -20.23 3.85 -14.21
CA SER A 19 -20.41 4.06 -12.77
C SER A 19 -19.99 2.83 -11.95
N VAL A 20 -19.62 3.02 -10.68
CA VAL A 20 -19.29 1.88 -9.81
C VAL A 20 -20.50 0.98 -9.62
N GLU A 21 -21.72 1.53 -9.58
CA GLU A 21 -22.96 0.75 -9.46
C GLU A 21 -23.17 -0.18 -10.66
N GLU A 22 -22.92 0.29 -11.88
CA GLU A 22 -22.98 -0.54 -13.08
C GLU A 22 -21.87 -1.62 -13.09
N LYS A 23 -20.67 -1.28 -12.60
CA LYS A 23 -19.58 -2.26 -12.43
C LYS A 23 -19.95 -3.33 -11.40
N MET A 24 -20.60 -2.95 -10.29
CA MET A 24 -21.08 -3.88 -9.27
C MET A 24 -22.16 -4.81 -9.84
N ALA A 25 -23.07 -4.30 -10.68
CA ALA A 25 -24.09 -5.12 -11.35
C ALA A 25 -23.44 -6.16 -12.28
N LYS A 26 -22.48 -5.75 -13.12
CA LYS A 26 -21.70 -6.68 -13.98
C LYS A 26 -20.88 -7.67 -13.16
N GLY A 27 -20.32 -7.23 -12.04
CA GLY A 27 -19.59 -8.09 -11.10
C GLY A 27 -20.47 -9.17 -10.49
N LYS A 28 -21.71 -8.86 -10.10
CA LYS A 28 -22.68 -9.86 -9.60
C LYS A 28 -23.01 -10.91 -10.65
N VAL A 29 -23.20 -10.50 -11.90
CA VAL A 29 -23.40 -11.42 -13.04
C VAL A 29 -22.17 -12.32 -13.22
N ALA A 30 -20.95 -11.79 -13.08
CA ALA A 30 -19.72 -12.57 -13.16
C ALA A 30 -19.61 -13.62 -12.03
N ILE A 31 -20.00 -13.26 -10.81
CA ILE A 31 -20.01 -14.18 -9.66
C ILE A 31 -21.03 -15.29 -9.88
N GLU A 32 -22.22 -14.95 -10.37
CA GLU A 32 -23.26 -15.93 -10.70
C GLU A 32 -22.81 -16.86 -11.83
N ALA A 33 -22.23 -16.32 -12.89
CA ALA A 33 -21.64 -17.12 -13.98
C ALA A 33 -20.54 -18.07 -13.47
N LEU A 34 -19.71 -17.63 -12.53
CA LEU A 34 -18.67 -18.45 -11.90
C LEU A 34 -19.27 -19.58 -11.05
N LYS A 35 -20.36 -19.31 -10.34
CA LYS A 35 -21.11 -20.33 -9.58
C LYS A 35 -21.74 -21.36 -10.51
N ASN A 36 -22.43 -20.89 -11.55
CA ASN A 36 -23.09 -21.75 -12.55
C ASN A 36 -22.07 -22.62 -13.30
N TYR A 37 -20.90 -22.06 -13.64
CA TYR A 37 -19.80 -22.83 -14.21
C TYR A 37 -19.31 -23.94 -13.28
N LYS A 38 -19.15 -23.66 -11.97
CA LYS A 38 -18.74 -24.67 -10.98
C LYS A 38 -19.78 -25.77 -10.82
N GLU A 39 -21.07 -25.43 -10.86
CA GLU A 39 -22.17 -26.40 -10.77
C GLU A 39 -22.28 -27.25 -12.04
N ALA A 40 -22.21 -26.63 -13.23
CA ALA A 40 -22.18 -27.34 -14.51
C ALA A 40 -20.98 -28.28 -14.63
N LYS A 41 -19.80 -27.86 -14.12
CA LYS A 41 -18.60 -28.71 -14.06
C LYS A 41 -18.79 -29.93 -13.15
N LYS A 42 -19.53 -29.80 -12.05
CA LYS A 42 -19.89 -30.94 -11.19
C LYS A 42 -20.91 -31.86 -11.84
N ALA A 43 -21.81 -31.31 -12.66
CA ALA A 43 -22.85 -32.03 -13.38
C ALA A 43 -22.39 -32.61 -14.74
N ASN A 44 -21.15 -32.36 -15.17
CA ASN A 44 -20.61 -32.70 -16.49
C ASN A 44 -21.44 -32.16 -17.68
N ASP A 45 -22.10 -31.01 -17.52
CA ASP A 45 -22.86 -30.37 -18.61
C ASP A 45 -21.96 -29.42 -19.43
N GLU A 46 -21.54 -29.85 -20.62
CA GLU A 46 -20.64 -29.09 -21.49
C GLU A 46 -21.26 -27.82 -22.10
N SER A 47 -22.58 -27.78 -22.26
CA SER A 47 -23.28 -26.66 -22.91
C SER A 47 -23.41 -25.48 -21.94
N LEU A 48 -23.86 -25.76 -20.72
CA LEU A 48 -23.94 -24.76 -19.64
C LEU A 48 -22.54 -24.28 -19.22
N MET A 49 -21.53 -25.15 -19.31
CA MET A 49 -20.14 -24.79 -19.02
C MET A 49 -19.60 -23.75 -20.01
N LYS A 50 -19.78 -23.95 -21.33
CA LYS A 50 -19.28 -22.99 -22.35
C LYS A 50 -19.98 -21.64 -22.31
N SER A 51 -21.31 -21.64 -22.13
CA SER A 51 -22.09 -20.40 -22.03
C SER A 51 -21.74 -19.60 -20.77
N SER A 52 -21.61 -20.27 -19.61
CA SER A 52 -21.21 -19.63 -18.36
C SER A 52 -19.78 -19.09 -18.42
N LEU A 53 -18.86 -19.80 -19.10
CA LEU A 53 -17.48 -19.36 -19.30
C LEU A 53 -17.42 -18.09 -20.16
N SER A 54 -18.13 -18.04 -21.29
CA SER A 54 -18.16 -16.84 -22.15
C SER A 54 -18.75 -15.61 -21.43
N ASN A 55 -19.81 -15.80 -20.64
CA ASN A 55 -20.38 -14.75 -19.81
C ASN A 55 -19.43 -14.27 -18.71
N LEU A 56 -18.64 -15.19 -18.15
CA LEU A 56 -17.63 -14.90 -17.15
C LEU A 56 -16.46 -14.12 -17.74
N GLU A 57 -15.92 -14.55 -18.88
CA GLU A 57 -14.82 -13.87 -19.57
C GLU A 57 -15.18 -12.43 -19.93
N SER A 58 -16.42 -12.21 -20.37
CA SER A 58 -16.93 -10.88 -20.74
C SER A 58 -17.00 -9.90 -19.56
N ASN A 59 -17.14 -10.41 -18.33
CA ASN A 59 -17.33 -9.60 -17.12
C ASN A 59 -16.20 -9.79 -16.09
N LEU A 60 -15.13 -10.50 -16.43
CA LEU A 60 -14.07 -10.90 -15.51
C LEU A 60 -13.37 -9.70 -14.85
N ASN A 61 -13.21 -8.62 -15.61
CA ASN A 61 -12.63 -7.36 -15.13
C ASN A 61 -13.50 -6.65 -14.07
N PHE A 62 -14.74 -7.06 -13.86
CA PHE A 62 -15.63 -6.48 -12.85
C PHE A 62 -15.92 -7.42 -11.68
N LEU A 63 -15.32 -8.62 -11.67
CA LEU A 63 -15.61 -9.67 -10.70
C LEU A 63 -15.43 -9.19 -9.26
N GLY A 64 -14.36 -8.44 -8.99
CA GLY A 64 -14.07 -7.91 -7.66
C GLY A 64 -15.12 -6.90 -7.17
N TYR A 65 -15.72 -6.11 -8.08
CA TYR A 65 -16.75 -5.14 -7.74
C TYR A 65 -18.04 -5.80 -7.27
N GLY A 66 -18.31 -7.05 -7.68
CA GLY A 66 -19.49 -7.79 -7.23
C GLY A 66 -19.50 -8.11 -5.72
N TYR A 67 -18.33 -8.02 -5.06
CA TYR A 67 -18.19 -8.25 -3.62
C TYR A 67 -18.28 -6.99 -2.77
N LEU A 68 -18.38 -5.80 -3.38
CA LEU A 68 -18.57 -4.54 -2.66
C LEU A 68 -20.01 -4.43 -2.17
N LYS A 69 -20.20 -3.79 -1.02
CA LYS A 69 -21.55 -3.54 -0.45
C LYS A 69 -22.12 -2.24 -0.98
N ASP A 70 -21.34 -1.17 -0.89
CA ASP A 70 -21.71 0.15 -1.36
C ASP A 70 -20.72 0.68 -2.42
N ALA A 71 -21.20 1.52 -3.33
CA ALA A 71 -20.35 2.15 -4.35
C ALA A 71 -19.24 3.03 -3.72
N LYS A 72 -19.50 3.58 -2.53
CA LYS A 72 -18.54 4.41 -1.78
C LYS A 72 -17.34 3.61 -1.24
N ASP A 73 -17.52 2.31 -1.01
CA ASP A 73 -16.46 1.43 -0.50
C ASP A 73 -15.36 1.17 -1.55
N ALA A 74 -15.63 1.48 -2.82
CA ALA A 74 -14.63 1.41 -3.88
C ALA A 74 -13.53 2.49 -3.75
N VAL A 75 -13.77 3.54 -2.94
CA VAL A 75 -12.85 4.67 -2.80
C VAL A 75 -11.89 4.42 -1.64
N PRO A 76 -10.56 4.44 -1.88
CA PRO A 76 -9.58 4.32 -0.80
C PRO A 76 -9.67 5.51 0.17
N PRO A 77 -9.13 5.40 1.39
CA PRO A 77 -9.12 6.50 2.35
C PRO A 77 -8.20 7.63 1.87
N VAL A 78 -8.79 8.62 1.20
CA VAL A 78 -8.11 9.71 0.48
C VAL A 78 -7.27 10.59 1.41
N ALA A 79 -7.76 10.89 2.61
CA ALA A 79 -7.05 11.75 3.54
C ALA A 79 -5.68 11.14 3.95
N LEU A 80 -5.67 9.85 4.28
CA LEU A 80 -4.46 9.16 4.71
C LEU A 80 -3.44 9.07 3.58
N THR A 81 -3.88 8.72 2.38
CA THR A 81 -2.98 8.64 1.21
C THR A 81 -2.46 10.02 0.80
N PHE A 82 -3.30 11.05 0.87
CA PHE A 82 -2.92 12.43 0.58
C PHE A 82 -1.81 12.92 1.52
N TYR A 83 -2.00 12.84 2.84
CA TYR A 83 -1.00 13.33 3.79
C TYR A 83 0.31 12.52 3.73
N SER A 84 0.22 11.19 3.62
CA SER A 84 1.41 10.34 3.47
C SER A 84 2.20 10.66 2.21
N PHE A 85 1.52 10.95 1.09
CA PHE A 85 2.17 11.38 -0.15
C PHE A 85 2.93 12.71 0.04
N HIS A 86 2.32 13.69 0.70
CA HIS A 86 2.98 14.98 0.95
C HIS A 86 4.20 14.84 1.84
N ILE A 87 4.11 14.04 2.91
CA ILE A 87 5.25 13.77 3.80
C ILE A 87 6.37 13.09 3.01
N MET A 88 6.05 12.07 2.21
CA MET A 88 7.03 11.37 1.37
C MET A 88 7.73 12.32 0.40
N VAL A 89 6.98 13.15 -0.33
CA VAL A 89 7.57 14.09 -1.30
C VAL A 89 8.38 15.17 -0.59
N ALA A 90 7.88 15.75 0.51
CA ALA A 90 8.60 16.76 1.27
C ALA A 90 9.94 16.24 1.81
N LEU A 91 9.95 15.03 2.37
CA LEU A 91 11.18 14.39 2.85
C LEU A 91 12.11 14.00 1.71
N GLY A 92 11.58 13.51 0.57
CA GLY A 92 12.37 13.19 -0.62
C GLY A 92 13.08 14.42 -1.18
N THR A 93 12.38 15.54 -1.34
CA THR A 93 12.98 16.81 -1.77
C THR A 93 13.99 17.32 -0.75
N TYR A 94 13.70 17.20 0.55
CA TYR A 94 14.63 17.53 1.62
C TYR A 94 15.93 16.72 1.54
N PHE A 95 15.87 15.41 1.31
CA PHE A 95 17.07 14.57 1.17
C PHE A 95 17.91 14.98 -0.03
N ILE A 96 17.28 15.26 -1.18
CA ILE A 96 18.01 15.74 -2.37
C ILE A 96 18.75 17.05 -2.05
N ALA A 97 18.08 18.01 -1.41
CA ALA A 97 18.70 19.26 -1.02
C ALA A 97 19.86 19.05 -0.03
N LEU A 98 19.67 18.17 0.97
CA LEU A 98 20.70 17.81 1.95
C LEU A 98 21.93 17.20 1.27
N PHE A 99 21.74 16.28 0.32
CA PHE A 99 22.85 15.67 -0.43
C PHE A 99 23.59 16.68 -1.30
N ILE A 100 22.88 17.58 -1.99
CA ILE A 100 23.50 18.65 -2.78
C ILE A 100 24.34 19.57 -1.90
N ILE A 101 23.81 19.99 -0.74
CA ILE A 101 24.53 20.84 0.22
C ILE A 101 25.76 20.10 0.78
N THR A 102 25.60 18.82 1.14
CA THR A 102 26.69 17.98 1.64
C THR A 102 27.81 17.87 0.62
N LEU A 103 27.47 17.61 -0.64
CA LEU A 103 28.43 17.50 -1.74
C LEU A 103 29.13 18.84 -2.00
N TYR A 104 28.38 19.94 -2.03
CA TYR A 104 28.94 21.28 -2.22
C TYR A 104 29.92 21.66 -1.09
N LEU A 105 29.57 21.39 0.16
CA LEU A 105 30.45 21.64 1.31
C LEU A 105 31.68 20.74 1.28
N ASN A 106 31.56 19.49 0.84
CA ASN A 106 32.68 18.56 0.70
C ASN A 106 33.66 19.01 -0.40
N LEU A 107 33.15 19.44 -1.56
CA LEU A 107 33.97 19.91 -2.68
C LEU A 107 34.59 21.29 -2.43
N SER A 108 33.97 22.09 -1.56
CA SER A 108 34.46 23.43 -1.21
C SER A 108 35.67 23.34 -0.27
N ARG A 109 36.87 23.51 -0.83
CA ARG A 109 38.15 23.56 -0.09
C ARG A 109 38.21 24.58 1.06
N LYS A 110 37.26 25.53 1.10
CA LYS A 110 37.17 26.64 2.06
C LYS A 110 36.33 26.32 3.31
N TYR A 111 35.40 25.36 3.24
CA TYR A 111 34.49 25.02 4.34
C TYR A 111 34.65 23.54 4.67
N LYS A 112 35.40 23.21 5.71
CA LYS A 112 35.46 21.82 6.19
C LYS A 112 34.11 21.47 6.84
N PHE A 113 33.41 20.50 6.26
CA PHE A 113 32.10 20.03 6.75
C PHE A 113 32.16 19.62 8.25
N GLU A 114 33.31 19.10 8.68
CA GLU A 114 33.61 18.68 10.06
C GLU A 114 33.49 19.80 11.09
N ASN A 115 33.66 21.06 10.67
CA ASN A 115 33.66 22.21 11.57
C ASN A 115 32.25 22.78 11.82
N ILE A 116 31.24 22.38 11.05
CA ILE A 116 29.87 22.90 11.16
C ILE A 116 29.03 21.94 12.01
N ARG A 117 29.16 22.04 13.34
CA ARG A 117 28.44 21.16 14.30
C ARG A 117 26.93 21.13 14.07
N ALA A 118 26.32 22.26 13.71
CA ALA A 118 24.89 22.34 13.42
C ALA A 118 24.49 21.46 12.23
N PHE A 119 25.32 21.38 11.19
CA PHE A 119 25.08 20.56 10.01
C PHE A 119 25.20 19.07 10.33
N LEU A 120 26.18 18.69 11.15
CA LEU A 120 26.34 17.29 11.61
C LEU A 120 25.11 16.82 12.40
N TRP A 121 24.53 17.67 13.24
CA TRP A 121 23.29 17.37 13.96
C TRP A 121 22.11 17.19 13.00
N ILE A 122 21.99 18.02 11.97
CA ILE A 122 20.96 17.85 10.93
C ILE A 122 21.11 16.47 10.26
N CYS A 123 22.32 16.09 9.86
CA CYS A 123 22.58 14.76 9.27
C CYS A 123 22.21 13.61 10.22
N LEU A 124 22.45 13.75 11.52
CA LEU A 124 22.04 12.74 12.51
C LEU A 124 20.52 12.59 12.59
N PHE A 125 19.79 13.71 12.62
CA PHE A 125 18.31 13.69 12.64
C PHE A 125 17.69 13.23 11.32
N THR A 126 18.43 13.28 10.21
CA THR A 126 17.99 12.72 8.91
C THR A 126 17.82 11.20 8.95
N ILE A 127 18.54 10.48 9.81
CA ILE A 127 18.47 9.01 9.90
C ILE A 127 17.03 8.52 10.17
N PRO A 128 16.34 8.92 11.26
CA PRO A 128 14.96 8.51 11.50
C PRO A 128 13.98 9.05 10.45
N LEU A 129 14.24 10.22 9.85
CA LEU A 129 13.40 10.78 8.79
C LEU A 129 13.39 9.88 7.55
N GLY A 130 14.50 9.21 7.23
CA GLY A 130 14.58 8.26 6.12
C GLY A 130 13.60 7.09 6.29
N TYR A 131 13.50 6.53 7.49
CA TYR A 131 12.53 5.47 7.80
C TYR A 131 11.08 5.98 7.68
N ILE A 132 10.79 7.19 8.19
CA ILE A 132 9.45 7.79 8.07
C ILE A 132 9.05 7.98 6.62
N ALA A 133 9.97 8.45 5.76
CA ALA A 133 9.71 8.62 4.34
C ALA A 133 9.41 7.28 3.64
N ALA A 134 10.15 6.22 4.00
CA ALA A 134 9.94 4.88 3.47
C ALA A 134 8.57 4.31 3.87
N GLU A 135 8.20 4.40 5.15
CA GLU A 135 6.90 3.96 5.65
C GLU A 135 5.75 4.77 5.03
N ALA A 136 5.92 6.08 4.88
CA ALA A 136 4.94 6.93 4.20
C ALA A 136 4.72 6.50 2.73
N GLY A 137 5.80 6.13 2.02
CA GLY A 137 5.71 5.59 0.67
C GLY A 137 4.95 4.26 0.60
N TRP A 138 5.22 3.35 1.54
CA TRP A 138 4.46 2.10 1.67
C TRP A 138 2.98 2.34 1.96
N ILE A 139 2.65 3.29 2.84
CA ILE A 139 1.26 3.66 3.11
C ILE A 139 0.58 4.16 1.84
N VAL A 140 1.23 5.01 1.04
CA VAL A 140 0.66 5.49 -0.23
C VAL A 140 0.39 4.33 -1.19
N ALA A 141 1.33 3.39 -1.32
CA ALA A 141 1.20 2.27 -2.25
C ALA A 141 0.13 1.25 -1.80
N GLU A 142 0.15 0.84 -0.53
CA GLU A 142 -0.73 -0.21 -0.02
C GLU A 142 -2.14 0.32 0.30
N VAL A 143 -2.23 1.48 0.93
CA VAL A 143 -3.52 2.07 1.29
C VAL A 143 -4.20 2.67 0.05
N GLY A 144 -3.43 3.21 -0.90
CA GLY A 144 -3.96 3.72 -2.17
C GLY A 144 -4.66 2.66 -3.02
N ARG A 145 -4.34 1.39 -2.79
CA ARG A 145 -4.92 0.24 -3.49
C ARG A 145 -6.14 -0.36 -2.78
N GLN A 146 -6.45 0.06 -1.56
CA GLN A 146 -7.67 -0.38 -0.87
C GLN A 146 -8.91 0.03 -1.69
N PRO A 147 -9.95 -0.82 -1.79
CA PRO A 147 -10.20 -2.08 -1.07
C PRO A 147 -9.64 -3.34 -1.76
N TRP A 148 -8.75 -3.22 -2.73
CA TRP A 148 -8.31 -4.32 -3.60
C TRP A 148 -7.13 -5.08 -3.00
N ALA A 149 -7.26 -6.41 -2.91
CA ALA A 149 -6.16 -7.33 -2.67
C ALA A 149 -5.50 -7.77 -3.98
N ILE A 150 -6.28 -7.89 -5.06
CA ILE A 150 -5.84 -7.92 -6.45
C ILE A 150 -6.77 -6.98 -7.21
N GLN A 151 -6.19 -6.02 -7.93
CA GLN A 151 -6.95 -4.96 -8.60
C GLN A 151 -8.09 -5.55 -9.44
N ASP A 152 -9.30 -5.02 -9.25
CA ASP A 152 -10.54 -5.37 -9.96
C ASP A 152 -11.03 -6.84 -9.87
N LEU A 153 -10.23 -7.73 -9.27
CA LEU A 153 -10.48 -9.17 -9.20
C LEU A 153 -10.88 -9.62 -7.80
N MET A 154 -10.16 -9.17 -6.77
CA MET A 154 -10.32 -9.66 -5.40
C MET A 154 -10.22 -8.51 -4.41
N THR A 155 -11.24 -8.36 -3.58
CA THR A 155 -11.23 -7.39 -2.48
C THR A 155 -10.56 -7.97 -1.24
N VAL A 156 -10.00 -7.11 -0.39
CA VAL A 156 -9.34 -7.49 0.87
C VAL A 156 -10.29 -8.25 1.79
N GLY A 157 -11.58 -7.86 1.82
CA GLY A 157 -12.59 -8.55 2.62
C GLY A 157 -12.83 -10.01 2.21
N VAL A 158 -12.75 -10.32 0.91
CA VAL A 158 -12.93 -11.70 0.40
C VAL A 158 -11.65 -12.53 0.58
N GLY A 159 -10.49 -11.91 0.51
CA GLY A 159 -9.20 -12.59 0.73
C GLY A 159 -8.95 -12.96 2.20
N ALA A 160 -9.69 -12.37 3.15
CA ALA A 160 -9.52 -12.65 4.57
C ALA A 160 -10.07 -14.04 4.94
N THR A 161 -9.31 -14.78 5.74
CA THR A 161 -9.75 -16.08 6.27
C THR A 161 -10.75 -15.88 7.40
N ASN A 162 -11.80 -16.71 7.44
CA ASN A 162 -12.80 -16.68 8.50
C ASN A 162 -12.27 -17.35 9.78
N LEU A 163 -11.46 -16.61 10.54
CA LEU A 163 -10.93 -17.00 11.85
C LEU A 163 -11.66 -16.23 12.95
N SER A 164 -11.66 -16.78 14.17
CA SER A 164 -12.21 -16.05 15.32
C SER A 164 -11.39 -14.79 15.59
N ASP A 165 -12.07 -13.66 15.82
CA ASP A 165 -11.45 -12.38 16.15
C ASP A 165 -10.45 -12.49 17.30
N SER A 166 -10.74 -13.35 18.29
CA SER A 166 -9.86 -13.59 19.43
C SER A 166 -8.51 -14.19 19.02
N ASN A 167 -8.49 -15.14 18.08
CA ASN A 167 -7.24 -15.77 17.65
C ASN A 167 -6.33 -14.76 16.92
N VAL A 168 -6.92 -13.91 16.08
CA VAL A 168 -6.19 -12.86 15.34
C VAL A 168 -5.63 -11.82 16.30
N LYS A 169 -6.40 -11.38 17.31
CA LYS A 169 -5.93 -10.42 18.32
C LYS A 169 -4.78 -10.97 19.15
N ILE A 170 -4.87 -12.24 19.58
CA ILE A 170 -3.82 -12.88 20.38
C ILE A 170 -2.53 -12.99 19.57
N SER A 171 -2.59 -13.50 18.33
CA SER A 171 -1.39 -13.62 17.49
C SER A 171 -0.79 -12.26 17.17
N PHE A 172 -1.62 -11.25 16.86
CA PHE A 172 -1.17 -9.89 16.62
C PHE A 172 -0.41 -9.31 17.83
N ILE A 173 -0.97 -9.42 19.03
CA ILE A 173 -0.32 -8.91 20.25
C ILE A 173 0.99 -9.67 20.51
N LEU A 174 0.99 -10.99 20.33
CA LEU A 174 2.18 -11.82 20.50
C LEU A 174 3.32 -11.35 19.57
N PHE A 175 3.04 -11.20 18.28
CA PHE A 175 4.03 -10.73 17.31
C PHE A 175 4.44 -9.26 17.57
N ALA A 176 3.50 -8.40 17.97
CA ALA A 176 3.80 -7.02 18.31
C ALA A 176 4.77 -6.92 19.49
N VAL A 177 4.53 -7.68 20.57
CA VAL A 177 5.43 -7.74 21.72
C VAL A 177 6.78 -8.31 21.33
N LEU A 178 6.80 -9.41 20.58
CA LEU A 178 8.03 -10.05 20.11
C LEU A 178 8.88 -9.07 19.31
N PHE A 179 8.33 -8.49 18.24
CA PHE A 179 9.07 -7.55 17.38
C PHE A 179 9.49 -6.28 18.14
N THR A 180 8.71 -5.80 19.10
CA THR A 180 9.11 -4.67 19.95
C THR A 180 10.34 -5.00 20.79
N VAL A 181 10.40 -6.20 21.38
CA VAL A 181 11.57 -6.66 22.15
C VAL A 181 12.81 -6.79 21.25
N LEU A 182 12.64 -7.38 20.06
CA LEU A 182 13.72 -7.49 19.08
C LEU A 182 14.24 -6.11 18.65
N LEU A 183 13.35 -5.17 18.35
CA LEU A 183 13.70 -3.79 17.97
C LEU A 183 14.51 -3.10 19.08
N ILE A 184 14.09 -3.24 20.35
CA ILE A 184 14.83 -2.65 21.48
C ILE A 184 16.22 -3.29 21.62
N ALA A 185 16.33 -4.61 21.45
CA ALA A 185 17.61 -5.30 21.50
C ALA A 185 18.53 -4.84 20.37
N GLU A 186 18.02 -4.74 19.14
CA GLU A 186 18.77 -4.26 17.97
C GLU A 186 19.29 -2.84 18.16
N ILE A 187 18.42 -1.90 18.57
CA ILE A 187 18.81 -0.51 18.83
C ILE A 187 19.90 -0.45 19.90
N LYS A 188 19.78 -1.23 20.98
CA LYS A 188 20.81 -1.29 22.04
C LYS A 188 22.14 -1.80 21.53
N ILE A 189 22.13 -2.87 20.72
CA ILE A 189 23.35 -3.45 20.14
C ILE A 189 23.99 -2.43 19.18
N MET A 190 23.20 -1.86 18.26
CA MET A 190 23.67 -0.89 17.29
C MET A 190 24.30 0.34 17.97
N LEU A 191 23.62 0.93 18.97
CA LEU A 191 24.15 2.08 19.72
C LEU A 191 25.41 1.72 20.52
N LYS A 192 25.47 0.51 21.09
CA LYS A 192 26.68 0.03 21.78
C LYS A 192 27.86 -0.07 20.82
N GLN A 193 27.67 -0.62 19.63
CA GLN A 193 28.72 -0.75 18.62
C GLN A 193 29.16 0.61 18.06
N ILE A 194 28.20 1.51 17.78
CA ILE A 194 28.51 2.89 17.35
C ILE A 194 29.36 3.61 18.41
N LYS A 195 29.11 3.37 19.71
CA LYS A 195 29.87 3.98 20.81
C LYS A 195 31.28 3.41 20.97
N ILE A 196 31.47 2.11 20.74
CA ILE A 196 32.80 1.46 20.78
C ILE A 196 33.70 2.04 19.67
N GLY A 197 33.12 2.30 18.49
CA GLY A 197 33.87 2.82 17.35
C GLY A 197 34.92 1.83 16.84
N PHE A 198 35.88 2.29 16.04
CA PHE A 198 36.92 1.44 15.45
C PHE A 198 38.09 1.10 16.40
N ASN A 199 38.06 1.59 17.65
CA ASN A 199 39.22 1.57 18.54
C ASN A 199 39.54 0.20 19.18
N ASP A 200 38.59 -0.75 19.18
CA ASP A 200 38.79 -2.09 19.78
C ASP A 200 39.27 -3.15 18.76
N HIS A 201 39.53 -2.77 17.51
CA HIS A 201 39.91 -3.68 16.41
C HIS A 201 41.16 -3.25 15.62
N ALA A 202 41.96 -2.32 16.16
CA ALA A 202 43.25 -1.91 15.60
C ALA A 202 44.42 -2.41 16.47
#